data_AF-A0A9J7WUZ0-F1
#
_entry.id   AF-A0A9J7WUZ0-F1
#
_cell.length_a   1.000
_cell.length_b   1.000
_cell.length_c   1.000
_cell.angle_alpha   90.00
_cell.angle_beta   90.00
_cell.angle_gamma   90.00
#
_symmetry.space_group_name_H-M   'P 1'
#
loop_
_entity.id
_entity.type
_entity.pdbx_description
1 polymer ?
#
loop_
_entity_poly.entity_id
_entity_poly.type
_entity_poly.pdbx_seq_one_letter_code
_entity_poly.pdbx_strand_id
1 'polypeptide(L)'
;MLEIYCRTDQSCICICMLCLVDEHKNHDTVSAAAERKEKQRHFEETQRKILKMIQQREKDLQELRKAVRSHKSSAQTAVEDSERIFTEVQRIFTELIHSIERRRYEVTQMIRDQEKAAVNQAEERLE
;
A
#
# COMPACT_ATOMS: atom_id res chain seq x y z
N MET A 1 0.90 -37.07 -51.78
CA MET A 1 1.31 -35.65 -51.65
C MET A 1 1.96 -35.53 -50.28
N LEU A 2 3.20 -35.01 -50.19
CA LEU A 2 3.92 -34.86 -48.92
C LEU A 2 3.90 -33.37 -48.54
N GLU A 3 3.43 -33.06 -47.33
CA GLU A 3 3.45 -31.70 -46.75
C GLU A 3 4.73 -31.49 -45.95
N ILE A 4 5.53 -30.51 -46.37
CA ILE A 4 6.80 -30.15 -45.73
C ILE A 4 6.64 -28.74 -45.13
N TYR A 5 7.29 -28.48 -44.01
CA TYR A 5 7.40 -27.16 -43.42
C TYR A 5 8.82 -26.64 -43.59
N CYS A 6 8.96 -25.45 -44.16
CA CYS A 6 10.23 -24.73 -44.21
C CYS A 6 10.35 -23.84 -42.97
N ARG A 7 11.36 -24.09 -42.13
CA ARG A 7 11.62 -23.28 -40.93
C ARG A 7 12.20 -21.92 -41.24
N THR A 8 13.02 -21.83 -42.29
CA THR A 8 13.57 -20.56 -42.78
C THR A 8 12.46 -19.59 -43.16
N ASP A 9 11.46 -20.07 -43.90
CA ASP A 9 10.34 -19.24 -44.42
C ASP A 9 9.08 -19.29 -43.54
N GLN A 10 9.11 -20.09 -42.47
CA GLN A 10 8.01 -20.33 -41.54
C GLN A 10 6.66 -20.70 -42.20
N SER A 11 6.68 -21.48 -43.29
CA SER A 11 5.49 -21.82 -44.07
C SER A 11 5.39 -23.31 -44.39
N CYS A 12 4.15 -23.81 -44.46
CA CYS A 12 3.86 -25.15 -45.00
C CYS A 12 3.82 -25.06 -46.53
N ILE A 13 4.61 -25.91 -47.19
CA ILE A 13 4.71 -25.97 -48.65
C ILE A 13 4.29 -27.38 -49.11
N CYS A 14 3.54 -27.46 -50.21
CA CYS A 14 3.19 -28.73 -50.85
C CYS A 14 4.26 -29.11 -51.89
N ILE A 15 4.74 -30.36 -51.88
CA ILE A 15 5.79 -30.77 -52.84
C ILE A 15 5.27 -30.80 -54.28
N CYS A 16 5.84 -29.94 -55.11
CA CYS A 16 6.26 -30.26 -56.47
C CYS A 16 7.75 -30.69 -56.42
N MET A 17 8.18 -31.76 -57.12
CA MET A 17 9.58 -32.24 -57.06
C MET A 17 10.62 -31.17 -57.45
N LEU A 18 10.22 -30.16 -58.25
CA LEU A 18 11.06 -29.01 -58.66
C LEU A 18 11.32 -28.01 -57.52
N CYS A 19 10.34 -27.80 -56.65
CA CYS A 19 10.34 -26.78 -55.61
C CYS A 19 11.40 -27.08 -54.52
N LEU A 20 11.70 -28.37 -54.27
CA LEU A 20 12.71 -28.79 -53.30
C LEU A 20 14.15 -28.64 -53.84
N VAL A 21 14.35 -28.81 -55.15
CA VAL A 21 15.68 -28.76 -55.78
C VAL A 21 16.09 -27.37 -56.26
N ASP A 22 15.12 -26.47 -56.49
CA ASP A 22 15.39 -25.11 -56.95
C ASP A 22 15.21 -24.09 -55.81
N GLU A 23 13.96 -23.90 -55.33
CA GLU A 23 13.61 -22.82 -54.40
C GLU A 23 14.03 -23.09 -52.94
N HIS A 24 13.90 -24.33 -52.45
CA HIS A 24 14.16 -24.67 -51.04
C HIS A 24 15.42 -25.51 -50.79
N LYS A 25 16.31 -25.61 -51.78
CA LYS A 25 17.52 -26.47 -51.74
C LYS A 25 18.42 -26.22 -50.51
N ASN A 26 18.49 -24.98 -50.05
CA ASN A 26 19.33 -24.56 -48.91
C ASN A 26 18.52 -24.22 -47.64
N HIS A 27 17.22 -24.50 -47.62
CA HIS A 27 16.37 -24.14 -46.48
C HIS A 27 16.26 -25.32 -45.50
N ASP A 28 16.11 -25.00 -44.20
CA ASP A 28 15.81 -26.02 -43.19
C ASP A 28 14.36 -26.49 -43.38
N THR A 29 14.19 -27.72 -43.85
CA THR A 29 12.90 -28.31 -44.17
C THR A 29 12.67 -29.59 -43.37
N VAL A 30 11.48 -29.70 -42.79
CA VAL A 30 11.05 -30.85 -41.98
C VAL A 30 9.64 -31.26 -42.39
N SER A 31 9.16 -32.45 -42.01
CA SER A 31 7.76 -32.79 -42.27
C SER A 31 6.83 -31.85 -41.50
N ALA A 32 5.73 -31.42 -42.12
CA ALA A 32 4.77 -30.55 -41.48
C ALA A 32 4.22 -31.16 -40.17
N ALA A 33 4.08 -32.49 -40.13
CA ALA A 33 3.67 -33.22 -38.93
C ALA A 33 4.69 -33.12 -37.79
N ALA A 34 6.00 -33.23 -38.08
CA ALA A 34 7.05 -33.11 -37.07
C ALA A 34 7.14 -31.69 -36.51
N GLU A 35 7.08 -30.67 -37.37
CA GLU A 35 7.08 -29.28 -36.91
C GLU A 35 5.83 -28.96 -36.08
N ARG A 36 4.65 -29.43 -36.51
CA ARG A 36 3.41 -29.24 -35.75
C ARG A 36 3.52 -29.82 -34.35
N LYS A 37 4.10 -31.02 -34.21
CA LYS A 37 4.31 -31.67 -32.91
C LYS A 37 5.27 -30.85 -32.03
N GLU A 38 6.34 -30.32 -32.60
CA GLU A 38 7.30 -29.48 -31.88
C GLU A 38 6.65 -28.16 -31.40
N LYS A 39 5.99 -27.43 -32.29
CA LYS A 39 5.27 -26.20 -31.95
C LYS A 39 4.17 -26.44 -30.93
N GLN A 40 3.42 -27.54 -31.05
CA GLN A 40 2.40 -27.93 -30.08
C GLN A 40 3.00 -28.16 -28.69
N ARG A 41 4.12 -28.89 -28.60
CA ARG A 41 4.84 -29.11 -27.33
C ARG A 41 5.28 -27.79 -26.68
N HIS A 42 5.88 -26.90 -27.47
CA HIS A 42 6.32 -25.59 -26.97
C HIS A 42 5.14 -24.72 -26.51
N PHE A 43 4.03 -24.76 -27.25
CA PHE A 43 2.80 -24.06 -26.87
C PHE A 43 2.25 -24.60 -25.54
N GLU A 44 2.15 -25.91 -25.37
CA GLU A 44 1.67 -26.55 -24.13
C GLU A 44 2.59 -26.26 -22.93
N GLU A 45 3.90 -26.19 -23.13
CA GLU A 45 4.84 -25.78 -22.08
C GLU A 45 4.64 -24.32 -21.69
N THR A 46 4.50 -23.43 -22.68
CA THR A 46 4.26 -22.00 -22.46
C THR A 46 2.93 -21.77 -21.76
N GLN A 47 1.87 -22.46 -22.18
CA GLN A 47 0.56 -22.41 -21.54
C GLN A 47 0.64 -22.84 -20.07
N ARG A 48 1.34 -23.93 -19.76
CA ARG A 48 1.55 -24.38 -18.36
C ARG A 48 2.34 -23.34 -17.55
N LYS A 49 3.35 -22.69 -18.12
CA LYS A 49 4.11 -21.62 -17.45
C LYS A 49 3.21 -20.42 -17.13
N ILE A 50 2.41 -19.96 -18.10
CA ILE A 50 1.49 -18.84 -17.92
C ILE A 50 0.46 -19.14 -16.82
N LEU A 51 -0.15 -20.33 -16.82
CA LEU A 51 -1.11 -20.71 -15.78
C LEU A 51 -0.49 -20.72 -14.37
N LYS A 52 0.74 -21.22 -14.23
CA LYS A 52 1.47 -21.15 -12.95
C LYS A 52 1.75 -19.71 -12.53
N MET A 53 2.14 -18.84 -13.47
CA MET A 53 2.38 -17.42 -13.18
C MET A 53 1.09 -16.73 -12.73
N ILE A 54 -0.05 -16.99 -13.38
CA ILE A 54 -1.34 -16.43 -12.99
C ILE A 54 -1.68 -16.84 -11.55
N GLN A 55 -1.59 -18.14 -11.23
CA GLN A 55 -1.86 -18.63 -9.88
C GLN A 55 -0.94 -17.99 -8.82
N GLN A 56 0.34 -17.80 -9.13
CA GLN A 56 1.25 -17.14 -8.21
C GLN A 56 0.87 -15.67 -8.01
N ARG A 57 0.57 -14.95 -9.10
CA ARG A 57 0.16 -13.54 -9.03
C ARG A 57 -1.15 -13.36 -8.27
N GLU A 58 -2.09 -14.29 -8.38
CA GLU A 58 -3.33 -14.27 -7.59
C GLU A 58 -3.05 -14.38 -6.09
N LYS A 59 -2.12 -15.27 -5.68
CA LYS A 59 -1.68 -15.38 -4.28
C LYS A 59 -0.97 -14.11 -3.82
N ASP A 60 -0.04 -13.59 -4.61
CA ASP A 60 0.69 -12.36 -4.30
C ASP A 60 -0.28 -11.17 -4.12
N LEU A 61 -1.32 -11.09 -4.96
CA LEU A 61 -2.36 -10.06 -4.85
C LEU A 61 -3.19 -10.21 -3.56
N GLN A 62 -3.48 -11.43 -3.13
CA GLN A 62 -4.20 -11.66 -1.86
C GLN A 62 -3.37 -11.21 -0.66
N GLU A 63 -2.09 -11.55 -0.63
CA GLU A 63 -1.17 -11.12 0.43
C GLU A 63 -0.98 -9.59 0.43
N LEU A 64 -0.82 -8.99 -0.76
CA LEU A 64 -0.71 -7.54 -0.89
C LEU A 64 -1.98 -6.84 -0.36
N ARG A 65 -3.17 -7.35 -0.69
CA ARG A 65 -4.44 -6.81 -0.17
C ARG A 65 -4.50 -6.91 1.36
N LYS A 66 -3.99 -8.00 1.96
CA LYS A 66 -3.93 -8.16 3.41
C LYS A 66 -2.94 -7.15 4.04
N ALA A 67 -1.76 -6.99 3.44
CA ALA A 67 -0.77 -6.01 3.88
C ALA A 67 -1.31 -4.58 3.84
N VAL A 68 -1.99 -4.19 2.75
CA VAL A 68 -2.62 -2.87 2.62
C VAL A 68 -3.68 -2.64 3.70
N ARG A 69 -4.55 -3.63 3.96
CA ARG A 69 -5.54 -3.53 5.04
C ARG A 69 -4.90 -3.39 6.41
N SER A 70 -3.87 -4.18 6.69
CA SER A 70 -3.10 -4.10 7.93
C SER A 70 -2.48 -2.72 8.11
N HIS A 71 -1.84 -2.20 7.07
CA HIS A 71 -1.19 -0.88 7.11
C HIS A 71 -2.21 0.24 7.32
N LYS A 72 -3.37 0.19 6.64
CA LYS A 72 -4.47 1.14 6.86
C LYS A 72 -4.97 1.10 8.31
N SER A 73 -5.15 -0.10 8.87
CA SER A 73 -5.59 -0.26 10.25
C SER A 73 -4.54 0.30 11.22
N SER A 74 -3.26 0.00 11.03
CA SER A 74 -2.19 0.51 11.87
C SER A 74 -2.08 2.04 11.81
N ALA A 75 -2.23 2.64 10.63
CA ALA A 75 -2.25 4.09 10.48
C ALA A 75 -3.43 4.72 11.25
N GLN A 76 -4.62 4.12 11.16
CA GLN A 76 -5.79 4.59 11.90
C GLN A 76 -5.58 4.50 13.42
N THR A 77 -5.06 3.38 13.91
CA THR A 77 -4.74 3.22 15.35
C THR A 77 -3.73 4.25 15.82
N ALA A 78 -2.70 4.56 15.02
CA ALA A 78 -1.72 5.58 15.37
C ALA A 78 -2.33 6.99 15.48
N VAL A 79 -3.31 7.31 14.63
CA VAL A 79 -4.07 8.57 14.72
C VAL A 79 -4.91 8.60 16.00
N GLU A 80 -5.66 7.53 16.27
CA GLU A 80 -6.52 7.43 17.47
C GLU A 80 -5.70 7.53 18.76
N ASP A 81 -4.55 6.86 18.84
CA ASP A 81 -3.65 6.97 19.99
C ASP A 81 -3.11 8.39 20.17
N SER A 82 -2.80 9.08 19.06
CA SER A 82 -2.36 10.49 19.10
C SER A 82 -3.48 11.40 19.61
N GLU A 83 -4.71 11.24 19.13
CA GLU A 83 -5.88 12.00 19.58
C GLU A 83 -6.19 11.78 21.07
N ARG A 84 -6.03 10.54 21.55
CA ARG A 84 -6.15 10.22 22.98
C ARG A 84 -5.11 10.95 23.81
N ILE A 85 -3.84 10.96 23.37
CA ILE A 85 -2.77 11.70 24.02
C ILE A 85 -3.09 13.20 24.04
N PHE A 86 -3.53 13.78 22.91
CA PHE A 86 -3.91 15.19 22.84
C PHE A 86 -5.05 15.53 23.80
N THR A 87 -6.07 14.68 23.89
CA THR A 87 -7.20 14.87 24.81
C THR A 87 -6.74 14.88 26.27
N GLU A 88 -5.88 13.94 26.65
CA GLU A 88 -5.35 13.86 28.01
C GLU A 88 -4.47 15.07 28.35
N VAL A 89 -3.61 15.48 27.41
CA VAL A 89 -2.80 16.69 27.55
C VAL A 89 -3.70 17.92 27.71
N GLN A 90 -4.73 18.06 26.89
CA GLN A 90 -5.69 19.17 26.97
C GLN A 90 -6.41 19.20 28.32
N ARG A 91 -6.78 18.03 28.88
CA ARG A 91 -7.37 17.91 30.23
C ARG A 91 -6.43 18.45 31.30
N ILE A 92 -5.16 18.01 31.28
CA ILE A 92 -4.14 18.45 32.25
C ILE A 92 -3.94 19.97 32.19
N PHE A 93 -3.79 20.54 31.00
CA PHE A 93 -3.63 21.99 30.84
C PHE A 93 -4.87 22.75 31.33
N THR A 94 -6.06 22.24 31.05
CA THR A 94 -7.32 22.83 31.53
C THR A 94 -7.35 22.87 33.06
N GLU A 95 -7.00 21.78 33.73
CA GLU A 95 -6.94 21.73 35.21
C GLU A 95 -5.89 22.67 35.78
N LEU A 96 -4.72 22.76 35.15
CA LEU A 96 -3.66 23.66 35.55
C LEU A 96 -4.09 25.13 35.45
N ILE A 97 -4.72 25.53 34.34
CA ILE A 97 -5.25 26.88 34.14
C ILE A 97 -6.27 27.21 35.24
N HIS A 98 -7.24 26.33 35.48
CA HIS A 98 -8.23 26.52 36.54
C HIS A 98 -7.59 26.65 37.94
N SER A 99 -6.53 25.89 38.21
CA SER A 99 -5.79 25.98 39.48
C SER A 99 -5.11 27.35 39.64
N ILE A 100 -4.46 27.83 38.59
CA ILE A 100 -3.79 29.15 38.56
C ILE A 100 -4.82 30.27 38.74
N GLU A 101 -5.94 30.22 38.03
CA GLU A 101 -6.98 31.25 38.11
C GLU A 101 -7.62 31.32 39.50
N ARG A 102 -7.88 30.16 40.11
CA ARG A 102 -8.38 30.08 41.48
C ARG A 102 -7.39 30.70 42.47
N ARG A 103 -6.11 30.33 42.39
CA ARG A 103 -5.09 30.89 43.27
C ARG A 103 -4.95 32.40 43.09
N ARG A 104 -5.03 32.89 41.84
CA ARG A 104 -5.04 34.33 41.54
C ARG A 104 -6.21 35.03 42.23
N TYR A 105 -7.41 34.44 42.19
CA TYR A 105 -8.59 34.99 42.86
C TYR A 105 -8.41 35.03 44.38
N GLU A 106 -7.98 33.93 44.99
CA GLU A 106 -7.74 33.83 46.43
C GLU A 106 -6.75 34.89 46.93
N VAL A 107 -5.60 35.02 46.25
CA VAL A 107 -4.58 36.03 46.59
C VAL A 107 -5.14 37.44 46.44
N THR A 108 -5.92 37.71 45.39
CA THR A 108 -6.55 39.03 45.18
C THR A 108 -7.52 39.37 46.31
N GLN A 109 -8.33 38.39 46.75
CA GLN A 109 -9.25 38.61 47.87
C GLN A 109 -8.51 38.84 49.19
N MET A 110 -7.47 38.04 49.48
CA MET A 110 -6.64 38.25 50.66
C MET A 110 -6.04 39.65 50.73
N ILE A 111 -5.56 40.19 49.58
CA ILE A 111 -5.03 41.56 49.51
C ILE A 111 -6.13 42.58 49.85
N ARG A 112 -7.34 42.42 49.28
CA ARG A 112 -8.47 43.33 49.53
C ARG A 112 -8.97 43.26 50.97
N ASP A 113 -9.03 42.06 51.55
CA ASP A 113 -9.44 41.88 52.94
C ASP A 113 -8.42 42.51 53.90
N GLN A 114 -7.13 42.34 53.61
CA GLN A 114 -6.04 42.96 54.36
C GLN A 114 -6.07 44.49 54.27
N GLU A 115 -6.29 45.03 53.06
CA GLU A 115 -6.45 46.47 52.82
C GLU A 115 -7.62 47.03 53.65
N LYS A 116 -8.80 46.41 53.53
CA LYS A 116 -10.00 46.83 54.25
C LYS A 116 -9.81 46.80 55.77
N ALA A 117 -9.20 45.74 56.30
CA ALA A 117 -8.93 45.62 57.73
C ALA A 117 -7.97 46.71 58.22
N ALA A 118 -6.93 47.03 57.45
CA ALA A 118 -5.98 48.08 57.79
C ALA A 118 -6.62 49.49 57.76
N VAL A 119 -7.47 49.76 56.76
CA VAL A 119 -8.21 51.03 56.65
C VAL A 119 -9.15 51.22 57.83
N ASN A 120 -9.99 50.22 58.14
CA ASN A 120 -10.91 50.30 59.27
C ASN A 120 -10.17 50.56 60.61
N GLN A 121 -9.04 49.87 60.84
CA GLN A 121 -8.24 50.10 62.05
C GLN A 121 -7.63 51.51 62.13
N ALA A 122 -7.33 52.13 61.00
CA ALA A 122 -6.82 53.50 60.97
C ALA A 122 -7.94 54.51 61.23
N GLU A 123 -9.12 54.28 60.65
CA GLU A 123 -10.32 55.12 60.85
C GLU A 123 -10.78 55.11 62.32
N GLU A 124 -10.87 53.94 62.96
CA GLU A 124 -11.22 53.80 64.39
C GLU A 124 -10.26 54.56 65.34
N ARG A 125 -9.02 54.81 64.92
CA ARG A 125 -8.03 55.55 65.71
C ARG A 125 -8.08 57.06 65.50
N LEU A 126 -8.78 57.52 64.46
CA LEU A 126 -8.97 58.92 64.13
C LEU A 126 -10.26 59.50 64.74
N GLU A 127 -11.19 58.63 65.15
CA GLU A 127 -12.36 58.95 65.98
C GLU A 127 -12.00 59.06 67.47
#